data_AF-N1S9G7-F1
#
_entry.id   AF-N1S9G7-F1
#
_cell.length_a   1.000
_cell.length_b   1.000
_cell.length_c   1.000
_cell.angle_alpha   90.00
_cell.angle_beta   90.00
_cell.angle_gamma   90.00
#
_symmetry.space_group_name_H-M   'P 1'
#
loop_
_entity.id
_entity.type
_entity.pdbx_description
1 polymer ?
#
loop_
_entity_poly.entity_id
_entity_poly.type
_entity_poly.pdbx_seq_one_letter_code
_entity_poly.pdbx_strand_id
1 'polypeptide(L)'
;MFAKIFSAFLLITAVTAKLHDNCACHNGDSYNWRLTAAACTEYNDEGYEWGGATYNETSGRCAQATTEDKIAGDQWEDACRKIAEEGYDCADGEGKCYANPKKVRGRC
;
A
#
# COMPACT_ATOMS: atom_id res chain seq x y z
N MET A 1 15.85 14.63 -52.66
CA MET A 1 16.03 14.74 -51.19
C MET A 1 14.88 13.99 -50.53
N PHE A 2 15.13 12.83 -49.95
CA PHE A 2 14.11 12.01 -49.29
C PHE A 2 14.20 12.25 -47.78
N ALA A 3 13.23 12.97 -47.22
CA ALA A 3 13.09 13.15 -45.78
C ALA A 3 12.63 11.82 -45.17
N LYS A 4 13.52 11.18 -44.40
CA LYS A 4 13.19 9.98 -43.62
C LYS A 4 12.44 10.42 -42.37
N ILE A 5 11.13 10.16 -42.33
CA ILE A 5 10.31 10.37 -41.14
C ILE A 5 10.62 9.21 -40.17
N PHE A 6 11.35 9.52 -39.10
CA PHE A 6 11.52 8.62 -37.96
C PHE A 6 10.27 8.71 -37.08
N SER A 7 9.30 7.83 -37.31
CA SER A 7 8.20 7.59 -36.35
C SER A 7 8.73 6.71 -35.22
N ALA A 8 9.06 7.33 -34.09
CA ALA A 8 9.31 6.60 -32.84
C ALA A 8 7.98 6.21 -32.21
N PHE A 9 7.63 4.92 -32.27
CA PHE A 9 6.55 4.35 -31.48
C PHE A 9 6.99 4.30 -30.01
N LEU A 10 6.50 5.25 -29.21
CA LEU A 10 6.55 5.17 -27.74
C LEU A 10 5.63 4.03 -27.29
N LEU A 11 6.20 2.86 -27.04
CA LEU A 11 5.53 1.76 -26.35
C LEU A 11 5.36 2.16 -24.88
N ILE A 12 4.19 2.72 -24.56
CA ILE A 12 3.77 2.99 -23.18
C ILE A 12 3.45 1.63 -22.56
N THR A 13 4.36 1.09 -21.76
CA THR A 13 4.08 -0.10 -20.96
C THR A 13 3.10 0.29 -19.86
N ALA A 14 1.81 0.00 -20.05
CA ALA A 14 0.82 0.12 -19.00
C ALA A 14 1.14 -0.95 -17.94
N VAL A 15 1.78 -0.54 -16.84
CA VAL A 15 1.87 -1.38 -15.64
C VAL A 15 0.49 -1.34 -15.01
N THR A 16 -0.27 -2.43 -15.15
CA THR A 16 -1.54 -2.56 -14.45
C THR A 16 -1.24 -2.74 -12.97
N ALA A 17 -1.68 -1.82 -12.12
CA ALA A 17 -1.60 -2.00 -10.68
C ALA A 17 -2.30 -3.33 -10.32
N LYS A 18 -1.64 -4.15 -9.50
CA LYS A 18 -2.29 -5.36 -8.98
C LYS A 18 -3.30 -4.92 -7.93
N LEU A 19 -4.58 -5.00 -8.28
CA LEU A 19 -5.68 -4.55 -7.45
C LEU A 19 -6.21 -5.68 -6.55
N HIS A 20 -6.52 -5.33 -5.30
CA HIS A 20 -6.93 -6.26 -4.25
C HIS A 20 -8.08 -5.68 -3.44
N ASP A 21 -8.90 -6.55 -2.85
CA ASP A 21 -10.02 -6.13 -1.99
C ASP A 21 -9.58 -5.90 -0.54
N ASN A 22 -8.45 -6.49 -0.14
CA ASN A 22 -7.92 -6.34 1.21
C ASN A 22 -6.43 -6.70 1.29
N CYS A 23 -5.72 -6.01 2.19
CA CYS A 23 -4.28 -6.15 2.41
C CYS A 23 -3.90 -6.03 3.89
N ALA A 24 -2.71 -6.50 4.24
CA ALA A 24 -2.11 -6.38 5.57
C ALA A 24 -0.62 -6.05 5.50
N CYS A 25 -0.06 -5.48 6.56
CA CYS A 25 1.38 -5.29 6.70
C CYS A 25 1.98 -6.41 7.55
N HIS A 26 3.13 -6.92 7.11
CA HIS A 26 3.95 -7.88 7.85
C HIS A 26 5.32 -7.27 8.16
N ASN A 27 5.88 -7.60 9.32
CA ASN A 27 7.27 -7.33 9.67
C ASN A 27 8.05 -8.65 9.68
N GLY A 28 8.79 -8.93 8.60
CA GLY A 28 9.27 -10.27 8.31
C GLY A 28 8.09 -11.20 7.97
N ASP A 29 8.02 -12.34 8.65
CA ASP A 29 6.92 -13.30 8.46
C ASP A 29 5.73 -13.06 9.38
N SER A 30 5.89 -12.22 10.40
CA SER A 30 4.85 -11.94 11.38
C SER A 30 3.93 -10.83 10.89
N TYR A 31 2.63 -11.09 10.94
CA TYR A 31 1.59 -10.08 10.77
C TYR A 31 1.72 -8.99 11.85
N ASN A 32 1.49 -7.73 11.48
CA ASN A 32 1.53 -6.60 12.40
C ASN A 32 0.29 -5.71 12.23
N TRP A 33 -0.66 -5.84 13.14
CA TRP A 33 -1.96 -5.16 13.05
C TRP A 33 -1.88 -3.65 13.25
N ARG A 34 -1.00 -3.16 14.13
CA ARG A 34 -0.85 -1.72 14.41
C ARG A 34 -0.25 -1.00 13.22
N LEU A 35 0.77 -1.63 12.62
CA LEU A 35 1.32 -1.17 11.35
C LEU A 35 0.26 -1.21 10.23
N THR A 36 -0.55 -2.27 10.18
CA THR A 36 -1.63 -2.41 9.18
C THR A 36 -2.70 -1.31 9.33
N ALA A 37 -3.13 -1.02 10.56
CA ALA A 37 -4.12 0.02 10.82
C ALA A 37 -3.60 1.40 10.43
N ALA A 38 -2.40 1.75 10.87
CA ALA A 38 -1.78 3.04 10.53
C ALA A 38 -1.50 3.19 9.02
N ALA A 39 -1.01 2.13 8.36
CA ALA A 39 -0.82 2.13 6.91
C ALA A 39 -2.15 2.21 6.14
N CYS A 40 -3.26 1.72 6.71
CA CYS A 40 -4.58 1.85 6.11
C CYS A 40 -5.09 3.29 6.12
N THR A 41 -4.92 4.00 7.23
CA THR A 41 -5.19 5.44 7.30
C THR A 41 -4.34 6.19 6.27
N GLU A 42 -3.03 5.93 6.27
CA GLU A 42 -2.10 6.54 5.33
C GLU A 42 -2.49 6.31 3.86
N TYR A 43 -2.74 5.05 3.48
CA TYR A 43 -3.14 4.69 2.12
C TYR A 43 -4.44 5.38 1.70
N ASN A 44 -5.42 5.46 2.60
CA ASN A 44 -6.68 6.12 2.31
C ASN A 44 -6.52 7.64 2.15
N ASP A 45 -5.67 8.26 2.96
CA ASP A 45 -5.43 9.71 2.94
C ASP A 45 -4.68 10.16 1.67
N GLU A 46 -3.87 9.28 1.06
CA GLU A 46 -3.23 9.53 -0.24
C GLU A 46 -4.25 9.65 -1.41
N GLY A 47 -5.48 9.16 -1.24
CA GLY A 47 -6.58 9.42 -2.19
C GLY A 47 -6.34 8.88 -3.60
N TYR A 48 -5.77 7.67 -3.71
CA TYR A 48 -5.46 7.04 -5.00
C TYR A 48 -6.70 6.85 -5.88
N GLU A 49 -6.48 6.80 -7.20
CA GLU A 49 -7.55 6.65 -8.21
C GLU A 49 -8.38 5.37 -8.09
N TRP A 50 -7.86 4.37 -7.36
CA TRP A 50 -8.49 3.08 -7.11
C TRP A 50 -9.58 3.13 -6.04
N GLY A 51 -9.75 4.28 -5.37
CA GLY A 51 -10.79 4.48 -4.36
C GLY A 51 -10.30 4.38 -2.92
N GLY A 52 -11.26 4.25 -1.99
CA GLY A 52 -11.01 4.31 -0.54
C GLY A 52 -10.69 2.98 0.12
N ALA A 53 -10.04 3.04 1.28
CA ALA A 53 -9.75 1.86 2.10
C ALA A 53 -10.04 2.13 3.58
N THR A 54 -10.57 1.12 4.27
CA THR A 54 -10.94 1.20 5.69
C THR A 54 -10.35 0.02 6.44
N TYR A 55 -9.78 0.28 7.62
CA TYR A 55 -9.30 -0.79 8.49
C TYR A 55 -10.48 -1.56 9.09
N ASN A 56 -10.51 -2.86 8.85
CA ASN A 56 -11.53 -3.76 9.38
C ASN A 56 -11.00 -4.44 10.65
N GLU A 57 -11.49 -4.02 11.82
CA GLU A 57 -11.06 -4.57 13.11
C GLU A 57 -11.32 -6.06 13.26
N THR A 58 -12.38 -6.60 12.64
CA THR A 58 -12.73 -8.02 12.71
C THR A 58 -11.73 -8.90 11.97
N SER A 59 -11.26 -8.47 10.80
CA SER A 59 -10.26 -9.23 10.02
C SER A 59 -8.83 -8.83 10.33
N GLY A 60 -8.61 -7.66 10.94
CA GLY A 60 -7.30 -7.03 11.10
C GLY A 60 -6.70 -6.54 9.77
N ARG A 61 -7.47 -6.44 8.70
CA ARG A 61 -6.95 -6.05 7.37
C ARG A 61 -7.45 -4.68 6.97
N CYS A 62 -6.66 -3.99 6.17
CA CYS A 62 -7.16 -2.87 5.39
C CYS A 62 -8.01 -3.44 4.25
N ALA A 63 -9.26 -3.03 4.14
CA ALA A 63 -10.19 -3.51 3.12
C ALA A 63 -10.71 -2.35 2.28
N GLN A 64 -11.15 -2.63 1.06
CA GLN A 64 -11.89 -1.68 0.22
C GLN A 64 -13.05 -1.05 1.01
N ALA A 65 -13.24 0.27 0.89
CA ALA A 65 -14.31 0.96 1.60
C ALA A 65 -15.69 0.65 1.01
N THR A 66 -15.76 0.46 -0.31
CA THR A 66 -16.93 0.01 -1.08
C THR A 66 -16.55 -1.15 -2.01
N THR A 67 -17.52 -1.73 -2.73
CA THR A 67 -17.26 -2.85 -3.65
C THR A 67 -16.50 -2.44 -4.91
N GLU A 68 -16.60 -1.16 -5.27
CA GLU A 68 -15.96 -0.55 -6.43
C GLU A 68 -14.52 -0.13 -6.14
N ASP A 69 -14.19 0.15 -4.87
CA ASP A 69 -12.84 0.51 -4.46
C ASP A 69 -11.88 -0.68 -4.54
N LYS A 70 -10.58 -0.40 -4.69
CA LYS A 70 -9.51 -1.38 -4.72
C LYS A 70 -8.24 -0.84 -4.04
N ILE A 71 -7.42 -1.77 -3.58
CA ILE A 71 -6.10 -1.49 -3.02
C ILE A 71 -5.04 -1.95 -4.02
N ALA A 72 -4.19 -1.05 -4.48
CA ALA A 72 -3.05 -1.40 -5.31
C ALA A 72 -1.90 -1.94 -4.46
N GLY A 73 -1.43 -3.15 -4.76
CA GLY A 73 -0.47 -3.88 -3.93
C GLY A 73 0.86 -3.15 -3.73
N ASP A 74 1.39 -2.49 -4.76
CA ASP A 74 2.68 -1.76 -4.68
C ASP A 74 2.55 -0.52 -3.80
N GLN A 75 1.49 0.27 -3.99
CA GLN A 75 1.18 1.45 -3.17
C GLN A 75 0.89 1.05 -1.71
N TRP A 76 0.26 -0.10 -1.49
CA TRP A 76 0.06 -0.66 -0.16
C TRP A 76 1.39 -1.06 0.51
N GLU A 77 2.30 -1.70 -0.22
CA GLU A 77 3.63 -2.03 0.30
C GLU A 77 4.42 -0.77 0.67
N ASP A 78 4.33 0.28 -0.14
CA ASP A 78 4.96 1.57 0.14
C ASP A 78 4.37 2.23 1.40
N ALA A 79 3.04 2.22 1.58
CA ALA A 79 2.38 2.71 2.80
C ALA A 79 2.86 1.93 4.05
N CYS A 80 2.94 0.59 3.98
CA CYS A 80 3.49 -0.21 5.06
C CYS A 80 4.94 0.18 5.41
N ARG A 81 5.77 0.43 4.41
CA ARG A 81 7.19 0.79 4.61
C ARG A 81 7.36 2.21 5.14
N LYS A 82 6.55 3.16 4.66
CA LYS A 82 6.50 4.55 5.14
C LYS A 82 6.20 4.57 6.63
N ILE A 83 5.11 3.94 7.05
CA ILE A 83 4.71 3.91 8.47
C ILE A 83 5.71 3.13 9.33
N ALA A 84 6.40 2.13 8.79
CA ALA A 84 7.47 1.46 9.51
C ALA A 84 8.64 2.39 9.85
N GLU A 85 8.92 3.37 8.99
CA GLU A 85 9.96 4.39 9.17
C GLU A 85 9.51 5.58 10.00
N GLU A 86 8.30 6.09 9.75
CA GLU A 86 7.73 7.26 10.46
C GLU A 86 7.25 6.91 11.88
N GLY A 87 6.89 5.64 12.09
CA GLY A 87 6.50 5.09 13.37
C GLY A 87 4.98 4.94 13.52
N TYR A 88 4.58 3.87 14.19
CA TYR A 88 3.20 3.54 14.54
C TYR A 88 3.06 3.32 16.04
N ASP A 89 1.84 3.29 16.56
CA ASP A 89 1.65 3.14 18.01
C ASP A 89 2.17 1.79 18.51
N CYS A 90 2.85 1.81 19.66
CA CYS A 90 3.39 0.60 20.27
C CYS A 90 2.32 -0.30 20.89
N ALA A 91 2.70 -1.55 21.19
CA ALA A 91 1.76 -2.55 21.67
C ALA A 91 1.25 -2.31 23.11
N ASP A 92 2.09 -1.68 23.92
CA ASP A 92 1.84 -1.23 25.28
C ASP A 92 1.06 0.11 25.34
N GLY A 93 0.88 0.78 24.19
CA GLY A 93 0.25 2.10 24.13
C GLY A 93 1.17 3.26 24.50
N GLU A 94 2.46 2.99 24.72
CA GLU A 94 3.44 4.01 25.11
C GLU A 94 4.39 4.33 23.95
N GLY A 95 4.22 5.52 23.36
CA GLY A 95 5.13 6.03 22.34
C GLY A 95 5.00 5.38 20.96
N LYS A 96 6.04 5.59 20.14
CA LYS A 96 6.11 5.13 18.74
C LYS A 96 7.05 3.94 18.61
N CYS A 97 6.58 2.96 17.86
CA CYS A 97 7.30 1.77 17.46
C CYS A 97 7.69 1.90 15.98
N TYR A 98 8.86 1.34 15.65
CA TYR A 98 9.44 1.39 14.32
C TYR A 98 9.75 -0.03 13.86
N ALA A 99 9.78 -0.24 12.56
CA ALA A 99 10.20 -1.51 11.96
C ALA A 99 11.19 -1.23 10.83
N ASN A 100 12.10 -2.18 10.57
CA ASN A 100 13.02 -2.05 9.45
C ASN A 100 12.22 -2.12 8.13
N PRO A 101 12.14 -1.04 7.33
CA PRO A 101 11.30 -1.00 6.13
C PRO A 101 11.68 -2.08 5.11
N LYS A 102 12.96 -2.49 5.08
CA LYS A 102 13.44 -3.55 4.18
C LYS A 102 12.85 -4.93 4.50
N LYS A 103 12.45 -5.16 5.75
CA LYS A 103 11.79 -6.39 6.21
C LYS A 103 10.26 -6.29 6.17
N VAL A 104 9.72 -5.09 5.94
CA VAL A 104 8.28 -4.88 5.87
C VAL A 104 7.77 -5.21 4.46
N ARG A 105 6.64 -5.91 4.42
CA ARG A 105 5.97 -6.31 3.18
C ARG A 105 4.47 -6.07 3.29
N GLY A 106 3.89 -5.55 2.22
CA GLY A 106 2.46 -5.57 2.01
C GLY A 106 2.05 -6.96 1.55
N ARG A 107 1.04 -7.57 2.18
CA ARG A 107 0.47 -8.86 1.76
C ARG A 107 -1.01 -8.68 1.43
N CYS A 108 -1.30 -8.85 0.15
CA CYS A 108 -2.62 -8.93 -0.44
C CYS A 108 -2.70 -10.27 -1.19
#